data_AF-A0AAF0F5D7-F1
#
_entry.id   AF-A0AAF0F5D7-F1
#
_cell.length_a   1.000
_cell.length_b   1.000
_cell.length_c   1.000
_cell.angle_alpha   90.00
_cell.angle_beta   90.00
_cell.angle_gamma   90.00
#
_symmetry.space_group_name_H-M   'P 1'
#
loop_
_entity.id
_entity.type
_entity.pdbx_description
1 polymer ?
#
loop_
_entity_poly.entity_id
_entity_poly.type
_entity_poly.pdbx_seq_one_letter_code
_entity_poly.pdbx_strand_id
1 'polypeptide(L)'
;MGVPGLWQELAAAGIDRTLSDLAWEKWKTCPSKKQGLQLGIDATLWMYHARKAKGGKNPALRSLFFRLARLLTLPITPIFVLDGAERPKVKRDAAVYTGVHAIQVQFCAMLDAFQFAHWTAPAEAEAELAWMDKEGLIDAVLTDDVDALLFGARMVVRNSAWHERDHDEDDVDKAAVYDTAQGDWSVDSDGMVLVALLAGADYDTQGMFRCGVKTAIGLARAGFGAKLLAAFRTSYTRTADARKSAAEWDKFVAEWCTSVRAELVSNASGMLPRRLPKLASEMPDLFSTPDARQVLHSYVWPITSSTADRARVETVLAAVPRAQLPAIAKFAMTHFQWARDAIAQRMERILYPGLLVRELQEAAYAPATPQASPQTTPRKNKQRSPVTQITDFFASASAHSPERARNRSRIVQVHAERAAAYGTDLRVSYDTQPYLGQIQRALELEESDGSVVRAWLPECLLLVQGPQEQALVRAYRQQQQRKALGSPSKKQKKKGQARALIEHQFRFVFLSGCLQKGCLGPLCLL
;
A
#
# COMPACT_ATOMS: atom_id res chain seq x y z
N MET A 1 15.72 11.71 3.41
CA MET A 1 15.56 12.46 4.67
C MET A 1 16.14 11.57 5.77
N GLY A 2 16.37 12.10 6.98
CA GLY A 2 17.09 11.40 8.05
C GLY A 2 18.60 11.27 7.82
N VAL A 3 19.19 10.19 8.37
CA VAL A 3 20.65 9.97 8.40
C VAL A 3 21.26 9.85 6.98
N PRO A 4 22.21 10.74 6.60
CA PRO A 4 22.83 10.72 5.28
C PRO A 4 23.54 9.38 4.97
N GLY A 5 23.09 8.73 3.90
CA GLY A 5 23.69 7.50 3.37
C GLY A 5 23.27 6.21 4.06
N LEU A 6 22.45 6.26 5.12
CA LEU A 6 22.02 5.06 5.85
C LEU A 6 21.20 4.11 4.96
N TRP A 7 20.34 4.63 4.09
CA TRP A 7 19.58 3.81 3.13
C TRP A 7 20.46 2.96 2.20
N GLN A 8 21.66 3.42 1.85
CA GLN A 8 22.57 2.67 0.98
C GLN A 8 23.18 1.48 1.73
N GLU A 9 23.44 1.65 3.01
CA GLU A 9 23.97 0.59 3.88
C GLU A 9 22.88 -0.41 4.30
N LEU A 10 21.62 0.02 4.33
CA LEU A 10 20.45 -0.84 4.59
C LEU A 10 19.89 -1.52 3.32
N ALA A 11 20.44 -1.25 2.14
CA ALA A 11 19.88 -1.73 0.87
C ALA A 11 19.73 -3.27 0.82
N ALA A 12 20.63 -4.01 1.46
CA ALA A 12 20.56 -5.48 1.54
C ALA A 12 19.36 -6.00 2.37
N ALA A 13 18.86 -5.20 3.31
CA ALA A 13 17.68 -5.53 4.12
C ALA A 13 16.35 -5.24 3.38
N GLY A 14 16.40 -4.45 2.31
CA GLY A 14 15.23 -4.07 1.52
C GLY A 14 14.88 -5.13 0.48
N ILE A 15 13.60 -5.46 0.39
CA ILE A 15 13.06 -6.37 -0.63
C ILE A 15 12.21 -5.56 -1.60
N ASP A 16 12.59 -5.56 -2.87
CA ASP A 16 11.79 -4.93 -3.91
C ASP A 16 10.46 -5.67 -4.10
N ARG A 17 9.37 -4.92 -3.91
CA ARG A 17 7.98 -5.38 -4.01
C ARG A 17 7.13 -4.24 -4.57
N THR A 18 5.93 -4.55 -5.03
CA THR A 18 4.95 -3.49 -5.26
C THR A 18 4.06 -3.27 -4.05
N LEU A 19 3.57 -2.04 -3.86
CA LEU A 19 2.58 -1.77 -2.82
C LEU A 19 1.30 -2.60 -3.05
N SER A 20 0.93 -2.78 -4.32
CA SER A 20 -0.17 -3.66 -4.71
C SER A 20 0.04 -5.10 -4.26
N ASP A 21 1.24 -5.67 -4.46
CA ASP A 21 1.54 -7.06 -4.06
C ASP A 21 1.40 -7.24 -2.55
N LEU A 22 1.98 -6.33 -1.77
CA LEU A 22 1.90 -6.37 -0.30
C LEU A 22 0.45 -6.34 0.18
N ALA A 23 -0.36 -5.46 -0.40
CA ALA A 23 -1.77 -5.33 -0.05
C ALA A 23 -2.58 -6.60 -0.38
N TRP A 24 -2.39 -7.17 -1.56
CA TRP A 24 -3.12 -8.37 -1.99
C TRP A 24 -2.62 -9.65 -1.32
N GLU A 25 -1.34 -9.74 -0.97
CA GLU A 25 -0.80 -10.83 -0.17
C GLU A 25 -1.42 -10.84 1.24
N LYS A 26 -1.46 -9.68 1.90
CA LYS A 26 -2.12 -9.52 3.20
C LYS A 26 -3.60 -9.91 3.15
N TRP A 27 -4.30 -9.47 2.11
CA TRP A 27 -5.72 -9.82 1.89
C TRP A 27 -5.95 -11.34 1.83
N LYS A 28 -5.04 -12.09 1.19
CA LYS A 28 -5.15 -13.54 1.06
C LYS A 28 -4.80 -14.30 2.34
N THR A 29 -3.79 -13.83 3.07
CA THR A 29 -3.28 -14.53 4.27
C THR A 29 -4.17 -14.31 5.49
N CYS A 30 -5.00 -13.26 5.51
CA CYS A 30 -5.93 -12.96 6.60
C CYS A 30 -7.43 -12.97 6.18
N PRO A 31 -7.97 -14.09 5.67
CA PRO A 31 -9.39 -14.17 5.29
C PRO A 31 -10.35 -14.08 6.49
N SER A 32 -9.88 -14.38 7.70
CA SER A 32 -10.69 -14.39 8.94
C SER A 32 -10.93 -13.01 9.53
N LYS A 33 -9.97 -12.07 9.40
CA LYS A 33 -10.15 -10.67 9.77
C LYS A 33 -10.78 -9.84 8.65
N LYS A 34 -10.73 -10.35 7.41
CA LYS A 34 -11.17 -9.71 6.17
C LYS A 34 -10.61 -8.31 5.93
N GLN A 35 -9.75 -7.78 6.81
CA GLN A 35 -9.23 -6.42 6.77
C GLN A 35 -8.11 -6.30 5.74
N GLY A 36 -8.19 -5.27 4.89
CA GLY A 36 -7.08 -4.86 4.03
C GLY A 36 -5.85 -4.46 4.85
N LEU A 37 -4.72 -4.27 4.17
CA LEU A 37 -3.47 -3.81 4.77
C LEU A 37 -3.68 -2.46 5.47
N GLN A 38 -3.48 -2.41 6.79
CA GLN A 38 -3.53 -1.17 7.55
C GLN A 38 -2.22 -0.42 7.32
N LEU A 39 -2.27 0.70 6.61
CA LEU A 39 -1.07 1.42 6.17
C LEU A 39 -0.99 2.80 6.82
N GLY A 40 0.02 3.00 7.67
CA GLY A 40 0.35 4.33 8.15
C GLY A 40 1.14 5.09 7.09
N ILE A 41 0.75 6.33 6.79
CA ILE A 41 1.37 7.15 5.75
C ILE A 41 1.84 8.46 6.37
N ASP A 42 3.10 8.82 6.13
CA ASP A 42 3.60 10.14 6.47
C ASP A 42 3.01 11.19 5.52
N ALA A 43 2.04 11.95 6.03
CA ALA A 43 1.34 12.98 5.29
C ALA A 43 2.23 14.20 4.99
N THR A 44 3.13 14.55 5.92
CA THR A 44 4.04 15.69 5.78
C THR A 44 4.97 15.45 4.60
N LEU A 45 5.54 14.24 4.53
CA LEU A 45 6.43 13.84 3.46
C LEU A 45 5.68 13.74 2.13
N TRP A 46 4.48 13.14 2.11
CA TRP A 46 3.64 13.12 0.91
C TRP A 46 3.38 14.51 0.31
N MET A 47 3.03 15.48 1.17
CA MET A 47 2.86 16.88 0.75
C MET A 47 4.16 17.48 0.23
N TYR A 48 5.30 17.16 0.86
CA TYR A 48 6.61 17.61 0.41
C TYR A 48 6.94 17.07 -1.00
N HIS A 49 6.74 15.77 -1.27
CA HIS A 49 6.95 15.20 -2.59
C HIS A 49 6.00 15.79 -3.64
N ALA A 50 4.75 16.04 -3.27
CA ALA A 50 3.76 16.61 -4.17
C ALA A 50 4.14 18.02 -4.66
N ARG A 51 4.92 18.80 -3.90
CA ARG A 51 5.40 20.14 -4.32
C ARG A 51 6.28 20.10 -5.58
N LYS A 52 6.83 18.94 -5.95
CA LYS A 52 7.63 18.76 -7.16
C LYS A 52 6.78 18.67 -8.44
N ALA A 53 5.48 18.39 -8.31
CA ALA A 53 4.57 18.25 -9.46
C ALA A 53 4.43 19.57 -10.22
N LYS A 54 4.32 19.47 -11.56
CA LYS A 54 4.24 20.64 -12.46
C LYS A 54 3.00 20.58 -13.34
N GLY A 55 2.52 21.75 -13.77
CA GLY A 55 1.47 21.90 -14.78
C GLY A 55 0.04 21.87 -14.23
N GLY A 56 -0.81 22.74 -14.77
CA GLY A 56 -2.20 22.92 -14.32
C GLY A 56 -2.34 23.69 -13.02
N LYS A 57 -3.58 23.86 -12.55
CA LYS A 57 -3.89 24.54 -11.28
C LYS A 57 -3.65 23.60 -10.11
N ASN A 58 -2.94 24.09 -9.09
CA ASN A 58 -2.60 23.35 -7.87
C ASN A 58 -2.01 21.95 -8.15
N PRO A 59 -0.88 21.86 -8.89
CA PRO A 59 -0.31 20.58 -9.32
C PRO A 59 0.02 19.65 -8.16
N ALA A 60 0.45 20.19 -7.01
CA ALA A 60 0.73 19.40 -5.81
C ALA A 60 -0.52 18.69 -5.27
N LEU A 61 -1.63 19.42 -5.08
CA LEU A 61 -2.89 18.82 -4.65
C LEU A 61 -3.42 17.81 -5.68
N ARG A 62 -3.21 18.08 -6.97
CA ARG A 62 -3.62 17.17 -8.04
C ARG A 62 -2.82 15.87 -8.00
N SER A 63 -1.51 15.93 -7.74
CA SER A 63 -0.68 14.74 -7.55
C SER A 63 -1.17 13.92 -6.35
N LEU A 64 -1.46 14.58 -5.22
CA LEU A 64 -2.05 13.92 -4.05
C LEU A 64 -3.39 13.26 -4.39
N PHE A 65 -4.27 13.93 -5.12
CA PHE A 65 -5.57 13.39 -5.55
C PHE A 65 -5.42 12.05 -6.32
N PHE A 66 -4.50 11.99 -7.28
CA PHE A 66 -4.27 10.76 -8.05
C PHE A 66 -3.67 9.64 -7.19
N ARG A 67 -2.79 9.97 -6.24
CA ARG A 67 -2.29 9.00 -5.26
C ARG A 67 -3.41 8.44 -4.38
N LEU A 68 -4.32 9.29 -3.90
CA LEU A 68 -5.49 8.85 -3.13
C LEU A 68 -6.42 7.96 -3.96
N ALA A 69 -6.67 8.34 -5.22
CA ALA A 69 -7.45 7.52 -6.14
C ALA A 69 -6.81 6.14 -6.38
N ARG A 70 -5.48 6.06 -6.47
CA ARG A 70 -4.76 4.78 -6.57
C ARG A 70 -4.95 3.94 -5.30
N LEU A 71 -4.82 4.52 -4.11
CA LEU A 71 -5.08 3.81 -2.85
C LEU A 71 -6.50 3.26 -2.77
N LEU A 72 -7.51 3.92 -3.35
CA LEU A 72 -8.87 3.38 -3.41
C LEU A 72 -8.95 2.05 -4.18
N THR A 73 -8.08 1.83 -5.18
CA THR A 73 -8.05 0.59 -5.98
C THR A 73 -7.40 -0.60 -5.28
N LEU A 74 -6.76 -0.39 -4.13
CA LEU A 74 -6.05 -1.42 -3.37
C LEU A 74 -6.79 -1.78 -2.07
N PRO A 75 -6.62 -3.01 -1.55
CA PRO A 75 -7.13 -3.42 -0.24
C PRO A 75 -6.25 -2.86 0.86
N ILE A 76 -6.18 -1.54 0.93
CA ILE A 76 -5.40 -0.78 1.91
C ILE A 76 -6.36 0.07 2.71
N THR A 77 -6.23 0.09 4.03
CA THR A 77 -6.90 1.07 4.89
C THR A 77 -5.84 2.07 5.35
N PRO A 78 -5.73 3.25 4.69
CA PRO A 78 -4.68 4.19 5.01
C PRO A 78 -5.04 5.07 6.21
N ILE A 79 -4.06 5.36 7.06
CA ILE A 79 -4.10 6.45 8.03
C ILE A 79 -2.98 7.44 7.73
N PHE A 80 -3.34 8.69 7.49
CA PHE A 80 -2.41 9.76 7.18
C PHE A 80 -2.00 10.48 8.45
N VAL A 81 -0.74 10.36 8.85
CA VAL A 81 -0.22 10.97 10.08
C VAL A 81 0.46 12.30 9.74
N LEU A 82 0.03 13.37 10.41
CA LEU A 82 0.58 14.72 10.28
C LEU A 82 1.45 15.06 11.49
N ASP A 83 2.43 15.94 11.28
CA ASP A 83 3.20 16.51 12.40
C ASP A 83 2.33 17.33 13.35
N GLY A 84 2.68 17.24 14.63
CA GLY A 84 2.07 17.97 15.73
C GLY A 84 2.77 19.26 16.12
N ALA A 85 2.23 19.88 17.16
CA ALA A 85 2.72 21.14 17.71
C ALA A 85 3.99 20.97 18.56
N GLU A 86 4.22 19.79 19.14
CA GLU A 86 5.34 19.51 20.05
C GLU A 86 6.61 19.05 19.32
N ARG A 87 6.64 19.14 17.99
CA ARG A 87 7.86 18.85 17.22
C ARG A 87 9.01 19.79 17.62
N PRO A 88 10.27 19.33 17.47
CA PRO A 88 11.43 20.17 17.72
C PRO A 88 11.36 21.48 16.95
N LYS A 89 11.61 22.60 17.64
CA LYS A 89 11.58 23.95 17.03
C LYS A 89 12.74 24.20 16.06
N VAL A 90 13.80 23.42 16.19
CA VAL A 90 14.98 23.46 15.33
C VAL A 90 15.22 22.05 14.84
N LYS A 91 15.37 21.90 13.53
CA LYS A 91 15.83 20.68 12.86
C LYS A 91 16.86 21.09 11.83
N ARG A 92 17.96 20.33 11.74
CA ARG A 92 19.03 20.58 10.75
C ARG A 92 19.53 22.02 10.71
N ASP A 93 19.84 22.58 11.89
CA ASP A 93 20.29 23.97 12.06
C ASP A 93 19.30 25.05 11.57
N ALA A 94 18.05 24.68 11.28
CA ALA A 94 17.02 25.58 10.77
C ALA A 94 15.78 25.57 11.67
N ALA A 95 15.15 26.74 11.84
CA ALA A 95 13.88 26.85 12.54
C ALA A 95 12.78 26.13 11.75
N VAL A 96 12.04 25.25 12.42
CA VAL A 96 10.91 24.55 11.84
C VAL A 96 9.68 25.45 11.90
N TYR A 97 9.02 25.66 10.76
CA TYR A 97 7.76 26.40 10.73
C TYR A 97 6.70 25.63 11.53
N THR A 98 6.17 26.22 12.60
CA THR A 98 5.23 25.57 13.53
C THR A 98 3.76 25.77 13.15
N GLY A 99 3.45 26.61 12.18
CA GLY A 99 2.07 26.85 11.73
C GLY A 99 1.52 25.76 10.81
N VAL A 100 0.23 25.88 10.50
CA VAL A 100 -0.45 24.99 9.54
C VAL A 100 -0.24 25.53 8.13
N HIS A 101 0.34 24.73 7.25
CA HIS A 101 0.50 25.12 5.85
C HIS A 101 -0.84 25.12 5.11
N ALA A 102 -1.06 26.04 4.17
CA ALA A 102 -2.30 26.08 3.38
C ALA A 102 -2.60 24.77 2.65
N ILE A 103 -1.55 24.11 2.13
CA ILE A 103 -1.66 22.79 1.48
C ILE A 103 -2.14 21.70 2.45
N GLN A 104 -1.80 21.80 3.74
CA GLN A 104 -2.23 20.84 4.76
C GLN A 104 -3.73 20.91 4.99
N VAL A 105 -4.29 22.13 5.12
CA VAL A 105 -5.75 22.33 5.26
C VAL A 105 -6.49 21.75 4.05
N GLN A 106 -6.00 22.06 2.85
CA GLN A 106 -6.58 21.58 1.60
C GLN A 106 -6.44 20.06 1.46
N PHE A 107 -5.33 19.48 1.91
CA PHE A 107 -5.10 18.04 1.87
C PHE A 107 -6.01 17.31 2.87
N CYS A 108 -6.14 17.78 4.10
CA CYS A 108 -7.09 17.22 5.08
C CYS A 108 -8.52 17.26 4.55
N ALA A 109 -8.98 18.38 3.97
CA ALA A 109 -10.30 18.46 3.35
C ALA A 109 -10.48 17.45 2.20
N MET A 110 -9.41 17.15 1.46
CA MET A 110 -9.42 16.11 0.43
C MET A 110 -9.48 14.71 1.06
N LEU A 111 -8.72 14.44 2.12
CA LEU A 111 -8.79 13.17 2.86
C LEU A 111 -10.19 12.93 3.43
N ASP A 112 -10.82 13.97 3.98
CA ASP A 112 -12.21 13.92 4.46
C ASP A 112 -13.17 13.59 3.31
N ALA A 113 -13.00 14.18 2.13
CA ALA A 113 -13.84 13.85 0.96
C ALA A 113 -13.66 12.39 0.49
N PHE A 114 -12.44 11.86 0.57
CA PHE A 114 -12.15 10.43 0.31
C PHE A 114 -12.54 9.52 1.47
N GLN A 115 -12.88 10.08 2.64
CA GLN A 115 -13.09 9.36 3.90
C GLN A 115 -11.88 8.50 4.31
N PHE A 116 -10.67 8.99 4.03
CA PHE A 116 -9.45 8.40 4.58
C PHE A 116 -9.14 8.98 5.95
N ALA A 117 -8.72 8.10 6.86
CA ALA A 117 -8.34 8.49 8.20
C ALA A 117 -7.14 9.42 8.17
N HIS A 118 -7.17 10.47 8.97
CA HIS A 118 -6.00 11.29 9.26
C HIS A 118 -5.88 11.52 10.77
N TRP A 119 -4.64 11.63 11.23
CA TRP A 119 -4.29 11.78 12.63
C TRP A 119 -3.16 12.79 12.77
N THR A 120 -3.29 13.70 13.73
CA THR A 120 -2.21 14.63 14.05
C THR A 120 -1.42 14.04 15.20
N ALA A 121 -0.16 13.69 14.95
CA ALA A 121 0.78 13.24 15.98
C ALA A 121 0.95 14.33 17.05
N PRO A 122 1.35 13.98 18.28
CA PRO A 122 1.72 15.00 19.27
C PRO A 122 2.94 15.84 18.84
N ALA A 123 3.95 15.17 18.28
CA ALA A 123 5.18 15.79 17.78
C ALA A 123 5.50 15.40 16.33
N GLU A 124 6.20 14.31 16.10
CA GLU A 124 6.70 13.94 14.76
C GLU A 124 5.92 12.76 14.19
N ALA A 125 5.51 12.86 12.92
CA ALA A 125 4.70 11.84 12.27
C ALA A 125 5.41 10.48 12.21
N GLU A 126 6.72 10.44 11.95
CA GLU A 126 7.51 9.20 11.84
C GLU A 126 7.60 8.43 13.15
N ALA A 127 7.77 9.14 14.26
CA ALA A 127 7.77 8.54 15.59
C ALA A 127 6.40 7.99 15.98
N GLU A 128 5.33 8.73 15.64
CA GLU A 128 3.95 8.30 15.86
C GLU A 128 3.61 7.07 15.01
N LEU A 129 4.02 7.06 13.74
CA LEU A 129 3.86 5.91 12.84
C LEU A 129 4.61 4.68 13.34
N ALA A 130 5.84 4.85 13.81
CA ALA A 130 6.61 3.75 14.43
C ALA A 130 5.93 3.23 15.70
N TRP A 131 5.33 4.10 16.51
CA TRP A 131 4.52 3.70 17.67
C TRP A 131 3.26 2.93 17.25
N MET A 132 2.52 3.41 16.24
CA MET A 132 1.33 2.73 15.72
C MET A 132 1.64 1.32 15.20
N ASP A 133 2.77 1.14 14.50
CA ASP A 133 3.20 -0.19 14.04
C ASP A 133 3.55 -1.10 15.23
N LYS A 134 4.33 -0.62 16.20
CA LYS A 134 4.68 -1.39 17.41
C LYS A 134 3.46 -1.84 18.21
N GLU A 135 2.45 -0.98 18.34
CA GLU A 135 1.20 -1.30 19.05
C GLU A 135 0.27 -2.24 18.25
N GLY A 136 0.61 -2.51 16.98
CA GLY A 136 -0.19 -3.35 16.07
C GLY A 136 -1.45 -2.66 15.56
N LEU A 137 -1.47 -1.32 15.56
CA LEU A 137 -2.56 -0.51 15.01
C LEU A 137 -2.50 -0.47 13.47
N ILE A 138 -1.29 -0.45 12.93
CA ILE A 138 -1.02 -0.55 11.50
C ILE A 138 -0.12 -1.76 11.21
N ASP A 139 -0.17 -2.24 9.97
CA ASP A 139 0.65 -3.36 9.50
C ASP A 139 1.99 -2.89 8.90
N ALA A 140 2.03 -1.67 8.35
CA ALA A 140 3.22 -1.10 7.71
C ALA A 140 3.21 0.42 7.70
N VAL A 141 4.39 1.03 7.61
CA VAL A 141 4.62 2.48 7.51
C VAL A 141 5.14 2.85 6.13
N LEU A 142 4.43 3.70 5.38
CA LEU A 142 4.88 4.27 4.11
C LEU A 142 5.59 5.60 4.34
N THR A 143 6.93 5.60 4.26
CA THR A 143 7.78 6.79 4.39
C THR A 143 9.11 6.62 3.65
N ASP A 144 9.70 7.73 3.19
CA ASP A 144 11.08 7.75 2.67
C ASP A 144 12.10 8.18 3.73
N ASP A 145 11.64 8.55 4.93
CA ASP A 145 12.54 8.83 6.04
C ASP A 145 12.93 7.55 6.76
N VAL A 146 14.22 7.41 7.00
CA VAL A 146 14.78 6.25 7.71
C VAL A 146 14.49 6.34 9.20
N ASP A 147 14.15 7.52 9.71
CA ASP A 147 13.92 7.78 11.13
C ASP A 147 12.78 6.92 11.71
N ALA A 148 11.79 6.50 10.90
CA ALA A 148 10.80 5.52 11.33
C ALA A 148 11.42 4.18 11.81
N LEU A 149 12.50 3.70 11.17
CA LEU A 149 13.25 2.51 11.61
C LEU A 149 14.04 2.78 12.90
N LEU A 150 14.57 4.00 13.07
CA LEU A 150 15.28 4.40 14.30
C LEU A 150 14.32 4.43 15.49
N PHE A 151 13.10 4.94 15.29
CA PHE A 151 12.02 4.88 16.27
C PHE A 151 11.45 3.47 16.44
N GLY A 152 11.88 2.50 15.62
CA GLY A 152 11.62 1.07 15.76
C GLY A 152 10.37 0.56 15.05
N ALA A 153 9.95 1.19 13.95
CA ALA A 153 9.01 0.58 13.02
C ALA A 153 9.54 -0.80 12.56
N ARG A 154 8.65 -1.78 12.46
CA ARG A 154 8.96 -3.15 12.06
C ARG A 154 8.88 -3.32 10.55
N MET A 155 7.90 -2.69 9.90
CA MET A 155 7.74 -2.75 8.45
C MET A 155 7.66 -1.35 7.86
N VAL A 156 8.72 -0.95 7.15
CA VAL A 156 8.78 0.32 6.42
C VAL A 156 8.74 0.06 4.93
N VAL A 157 7.74 0.65 4.27
CA VAL A 157 7.59 0.67 2.83
C VAL A 157 8.15 1.99 2.35
N ARG A 158 9.22 1.95 1.57
CA ARG A 158 9.84 3.13 0.96
C ARG A 158 9.47 3.22 -0.50
N ASN A 159 9.05 4.39 -0.96
CA ASN A 159 8.63 4.55 -2.35
C ASN A 159 9.88 4.80 -3.22
N SER A 160 10.34 3.77 -3.92
CA SER A 160 11.52 3.87 -4.78
C SER A 160 11.28 4.79 -5.98
N ALA A 161 10.02 4.95 -6.38
CA ALA A 161 9.67 5.84 -7.47
C ALA A 161 10.17 7.26 -7.16
N TRP A 162 9.89 7.87 -6.00
CA TRP A 162 10.11 9.31 -5.74
C TRP A 162 11.55 9.86 -5.93
N HIS A 163 12.51 9.00 -6.26
CA HIS A 163 13.92 9.28 -6.52
C HIS A 163 14.35 9.13 -8.00
N GLU A 164 13.50 8.64 -8.92
CA GLU A 164 13.84 8.48 -10.34
C GLU A 164 13.65 9.81 -11.14
N ARG A 165 14.51 10.07 -12.13
CA ARG A 165 14.49 11.35 -12.90
C ARG A 165 13.47 11.36 -14.04
N ASP A 166 13.09 10.19 -14.55
CA ASP A 166 12.16 10.01 -15.65
C ASP A 166 10.85 9.44 -15.10
N HIS A 167 10.04 10.32 -14.52
CA HIS A 167 8.77 9.93 -13.93
C HIS A 167 7.61 10.03 -14.92
N ASP A 168 6.92 8.91 -15.11
CA ASP A 168 5.47 8.97 -15.18
C ASP A 168 4.97 9.19 -13.74
N GLU A 169 4.20 10.27 -13.51
CA GLU A 169 3.60 10.61 -12.20
C GLU A 169 2.71 9.47 -11.62
N ASP A 170 2.47 8.42 -12.41
CA ASP A 170 1.61 7.27 -12.15
C ASP A 170 2.34 6.03 -11.58
N ASP A 171 3.69 5.96 -11.58
CA ASP A 171 4.43 4.74 -11.14
C ASP A 171 4.71 4.71 -9.62
N VAL A 172 3.66 4.88 -8.81
CA VAL A 172 3.72 4.86 -7.33
C VAL A 172 3.79 3.42 -6.79
N ASP A 173 3.74 2.41 -7.66
CA ASP A 173 3.58 1.01 -7.27
C ASP A 173 4.91 0.36 -6.86
N LYS A 174 6.06 0.86 -7.32
CA LYS A 174 7.37 0.33 -6.93
C LYS A 174 7.73 0.78 -5.51
N ALA A 175 8.02 -0.19 -4.65
CA ALA A 175 8.44 0.06 -3.29
C ALA A 175 9.57 -0.88 -2.86
N ALA A 176 10.47 -0.39 -2.01
CA ALA A 176 11.37 -1.23 -1.25
C ALA A 176 10.73 -1.48 0.12
N VAL A 177 10.50 -2.74 0.47
CA VAL A 177 9.93 -3.13 1.75
C VAL A 177 11.06 -3.55 2.68
N TYR A 178 11.17 -2.86 3.80
CA TYR A 178 12.12 -3.13 4.87
C TYR A 178 11.36 -3.75 6.03
N ASP A 179 11.45 -5.07 6.18
CA ASP A 179 10.81 -5.83 7.25
C ASP A 179 11.87 -6.33 8.24
N THR A 180 11.80 -5.88 9.50
CA THR A 180 12.73 -6.28 10.57
C THR A 180 12.68 -7.77 10.90
N ALA A 181 11.61 -8.49 10.52
CA ALA A 181 11.49 -9.92 10.73
C ALA A 181 12.06 -10.77 9.58
N GLN A 182 12.16 -10.22 8.36
CA GLN A 182 12.53 -10.99 7.15
C GLN A 182 13.81 -10.51 6.47
N GLY A 183 14.20 -9.26 6.68
CA GLY A 183 15.37 -8.65 6.03
C GLY A 183 16.70 -9.15 6.59
N ASP A 184 17.76 -9.02 5.79
CA ASP A 184 19.14 -9.23 6.23
C ASP A 184 19.66 -7.97 6.92
N TRP A 185 19.41 -7.87 8.23
CA TRP A 185 19.75 -6.70 9.03
C TRP A 185 21.14 -6.82 9.64
N SER A 186 21.98 -5.86 9.31
CA SER A 186 23.31 -5.76 9.90
C SER A 186 23.36 -4.96 11.21
N VAL A 187 22.30 -4.22 11.52
CA VAL A 187 22.14 -3.38 12.71
C VAL A 187 20.66 -3.35 13.13
N ASP A 188 20.41 -3.28 14.43
CA ASP A 188 19.08 -3.11 15.01
C ASP A 188 18.73 -1.62 15.19
N SER A 189 17.53 -1.32 15.73
CA SER A 189 17.10 0.06 15.98
C SER A 189 18.05 0.82 16.90
N ASP A 190 18.56 0.16 17.94
CA ASP A 190 19.48 0.79 18.90
C ASP A 190 20.84 1.12 18.24
N GLY A 191 21.32 0.24 17.38
CA GLY A 191 22.47 0.48 16.51
C GLY A 191 22.22 1.64 15.54
N MET A 192 21.05 1.70 14.91
CA MET A 192 20.68 2.80 14.00
C MET A 192 20.60 4.16 14.73
N VAL A 193 20.13 4.20 15.97
CA VAL A 193 20.17 5.42 16.81
C VAL A 193 21.62 5.86 17.06
N LEU A 194 22.52 4.92 17.39
CA LEU A 194 23.95 5.27 17.50
C LEU A 194 24.50 5.82 16.19
N VAL A 195 24.11 5.24 15.05
CA VAL A 195 24.53 5.73 13.74
C VAL A 195 24.06 7.16 13.51
N ALA A 196 22.82 7.49 13.87
CA ALA A 196 22.28 8.84 13.78
C ALA A 196 23.07 9.85 14.63
N LEU A 197 23.40 9.47 15.87
CA LEU A 197 24.15 10.31 16.81
C LEU A 197 25.60 10.56 16.36
N LEU A 198 26.22 9.59 15.67
CA LEU A 198 27.61 9.69 15.25
C LEU A 198 27.78 10.28 13.86
N ALA A 199 26.94 9.91 12.90
CA ALA A 199 27.05 10.34 11.50
C ALA A 199 26.30 11.65 11.21
N GLY A 200 25.48 12.11 12.15
CA GLY A 200 24.59 13.25 11.99
C GLY A 200 23.23 12.86 11.41
N ALA A 201 22.19 13.51 11.90
CA ALA A 201 20.79 13.26 11.59
C ALA A 201 19.95 14.55 11.74
N ASP A 202 18.64 14.42 11.90
CA ASP A 202 17.70 15.54 11.94
C ASP A 202 17.83 16.42 13.18
N TYR A 203 18.13 15.84 14.34
CA TYR A 203 18.30 16.58 15.60
C TYR A 203 19.72 17.14 15.81
N ASP A 204 20.73 16.49 15.23
CA ASP A 204 22.13 16.93 15.26
C ASP A 204 22.76 16.63 13.89
N THR A 205 22.92 17.66 13.07
CA THR A 205 23.47 17.57 11.71
C THR A 205 24.98 17.36 11.68
N GLN A 206 25.68 17.70 12.76
CA GLN A 206 27.14 17.61 12.79
C GLN A 206 27.59 16.21 13.18
N GLY A 207 26.90 15.60 14.14
CA GLY A 207 27.32 14.34 14.74
C GLY A 207 28.77 14.42 15.24
N MET A 208 29.46 13.27 15.24
CA MET A 208 30.89 13.24 15.54
C MET A 208 31.71 13.64 14.31
N PHE A 209 32.49 14.71 14.44
CA PHE A 209 33.36 15.20 13.37
C PHE A 209 34.23 14.08 12.76
N ARG A 210 34.19 13.95 11.43
CA ARG A 210 34.89 12.91 10.64
C ARG A 210 34.43 11.46 10.90
N CYS A 211 33.33 11.24 11.61
CA CYS A 211 32.68 9.94 11.69
C CYS A 211 31.62 9.82 10.59
N GLY A 212 31.90 9.04 9.55
CA GLY A 212 30.92 8.75 8.51
C GLY A 212 30.01 7.56 8.87
N VAL A 213 28.91 7.41 8.14
CA VAL A 213 27.91 6.33 8.32
C VAL A 213 28.53 4.93 8.39
N LYS A 214 29.54 4.62 7.57
CA LYS A 214 30.22 3.31 7.58
C LYS A 214 30.97 3.02 8.89
N THR A 215 31.65 4.03 9.43
CA THR A 215 32.35 3.90 10.72
C THR A 215 31.33 3.75 11.85
N ALA A 216 30.26 4.54 11.81
CA ALA A 216 29.20 4.49 12.80
C ALA A 216 28.48 3.13 12.80
N ILE A 217 28.21 2.55 11.62
CA ILE A 217 27.66 1.20 11.48
C ILE A 217 28.63 0.15 12.02
N GLY A 218 29.94 0.28 11.76
CA GLY A 218 30.95 -0.61 12.34
C GLY A 218 30.93 -0.58 13.88
N LEU A 219 30.78 0.61 14.48
CA LEU A 219 30.62 0.76 15.93
C LEU A 219 29.29 0.18 16.44
N ALA A 220 28.20 0.37 15.69
CA ALA A 220 26.91 -0.24 16.02
C ALA A 220 26.99 -1.78 16.01
N ARG A 221 27.62 -2.36 14.98
CA ARG A 221 27.88 -3.82 14.86
C ARG A 221 28.78 -4.37 15.96
N ALA A 222 29.71 -3.56 16.47
CA ALA A 222 30.53 -3.91 17.63
C ALA A 222 29.75 -3.86 18.97
N GLY A 223 28.44 -3.55 18.93
CA GLY A 223 27.53 -3.58 20.07
C GLY A 223 27.55 -2.31 20.94
N PHE A 224 28.19 -1.23 20.49
CA PHE A 224 28.25 0.01 21.26
C PHE A 224 26.88 0.70 21.37
N GLY A 225 26.00 0.54 20.36
CA GLY A 225 24.66 1.15 20.35
C GLY A 225 23.75 0.53 21.39
N ALA A 226 23.62 -0.81 21.37
CA ALA A 226 22.84 -1.55 22.36
C ALA A 226 23.29 -1.27 23.80
N LYS A 227 24.62 -1.24 24.05
CA LYS A 227 25.17 -0.90 25.39
C LYS A 227 24.80 0.53 25.81
N LEU A 228 24.95 1.50 24.92
CA LEU A 228 24.67 2.91 25.19
C LEU A 228 23.19 3.11 25.55
N LEU A 229 22.27 2.57 24.74
CA LEU A 229 20.84 2.74 24.95
C LEU A 229 20.33 1.93 26.16
N ALA A 230 20.87 0.75 26.41
CA ALA A 230 20.55 -0.02 27.62
C ALA A 230 20.96 0.74 28.90
N ALA A 231 22.17 1.31 28.91
CA ALA A 231 22.62 2.15 30.02
C ALA A 231 21.74 3.40 30.18
N PHE A 232 21.37 4.06 29.07
CA PHE A 232 20.51 5.24 29.13
C PHE A 232 19.12 4.92 29.70
N ARG A 233 18.52 3.80 29.28
CA ARG A 233 17.25 3.30 29.82
C ARG A 233 17.32 2.88 31.30
N THR A 234 18.52 2.58 31.80
CA THR A 234 18.76 2.25 33.21
C THR A 234 18.96 3.52 34.06
N SER A 235 19.69 4.50 33.53
CA SER A 235 20.02 5.74 34.24
C SER A 235 18.90 6.79 34.22
N TYR A 236 18.00 6.73 33.24
CA TYR A 236 16.92 7.72 33.05
C TYR A 236 15.55 7.05 32.91
N THR A 237 14.50 7.78 33.27
CA THR A 237 13.11 7.40 33.01
C THR A 237 12.53 8.26 31.88
N ARG A 238 11.42 7.79 31.28
CA ARG A 238 10.76 8.50 30.17
C ARG A 238 10.42 9.96 30.49
N THR A 239 10.02 10.26 31.73
CA THR A 239 9.61 11.60 32.18
C THR A 239 10.73 12.39 32.85
N ALA A 240 11.92 11.81 33.02
CA ALA A 240 13.03 12.50 33.64
C ALA A 240 13.57 13.61 32.74
N ASP A 241 14.07 14.69 33.36
CA ASP A 241 14.80 15.73 32.66
C ASP A 241 16.21 15.23 32.30
N ALA A 242 16.37 14.75 31.08
CA ALA A 242 17.63 14.20 30.56
C ALA A 242 18.78 15.23 30.54
N ARG A 243 18.48 16.53 30.66
CA ARG A 243 19.52 17.56 30.74
C ARG A 243 20.31 17.47 32.04
N LYS A 244 19.70 16.96 33.11
CA LYS A 244 20.37 16.71 34.39
C LYS A 244 21.22 15.45 34.30
N SER A 245 22.49 15.55 34.69
CA SER A 245 23.35 14.37 34.70
C SER A 245 23.01 13.46 35.88
N ALA A 246 23.16 12.16 35.67
CA ALA A 246 23.13 11.15 36.72
C ALA A 246 24.56 10.65 36.93
N ALA A 247 24.99 10.48 38.19
CA ALA A 247 26.37 10.06 38.47
C ALA A 247 26.72 8.70 37.84
N GLU A 248 25.76 7.78 37.81
CA GLU A 248 25.90 6.47 37.15
C GLU A 248 26.07 6.61 35.63
N TRP A 249 25.34 7.54 35.01
CA TRP A 249 25.46 7.85 33.59
C TRP A 249 26.83 8.41 33.26
N ASP A 250 27.30 9.40 34.03
CA ASP A 250 28.58 10.05 33.79
C ASP A 250 29.74 9.04 33.90
N LYS A 251 29.68 8.13 34.88
CA LYS A 251 30.65 7.03 35.02
C LYS A 251 30.61 6.08 33.81
N PHE A 252 29.41 5.63 33.43
CA PHE A 252 29.24 4.74 32.29
C PHE A 252 29.75 5.36 30.99
N VAL A 253 29.40 6.62 30.71
CA VAL A 253 29.80 7.31 29.48
C VAL A 253 31.31 7.47 29.40
N ALA A 254 32.00 7.75 30.52
CA ALA A 254 33.46 7.83 30.54
C ALA A 254 34.12 6.48 30.16
N GLU A 255 33.62 5.37 30.72
CA GLU A 255 34.08 4.01 30.42
C GLU A 255 33.74 3.60 28.97
N TRP A 256 32.54 3.96 28.51
CA TRP A 256 32.06 3.71 27.15
C TRP A 256 32.91 4.47 26.12
N CYS A 257 33.16 5.77 26.32
CA CYS A 257 34.00 6.59 25.46
C CYS A 257 35.44 6.05 25.39
N THR A 258 35.98 5.60 26.52
CA THR A 258 37.30 4.94 26.56
C THR A 258 37.32 3.68 25.71
N SER A 259 36.26 2.87 25.80
CA SER A 259 36.11 1.63 25.02
C SER A 259 35.97 1.92 23.52
N VAL A 260 35.20 2.95 23.13
CA VAL A 260 35.07 3.38 21.73
C VAL A 260 36.41 3.87 21.19
N ARG A 261 37.16 4.68 21.95
CA ARG A 261 38.51 5.12 21.55
C ARG A 261 39.45 3.93 21.34
N ALA A 262 39.44 2.95 22.24
CA ALA A 262 40.24 1.74 22.11
C ALA A 262 39.86 0.93 20.86
N GLU A 263 38.57 0.80 20.56
CA GLU A 263 38.10 0.13 19.35
C GLU A 263 38.51 0.89 18.08
N LEU A 264 38.38 2.21 18.07
CA LEU A 264 38.79 3.04 16.92
C LEU A 264 40.29 2.90 16.64
N VAL A 265 41.14 2.77 17.65
CA VAL A 265 42.59 2.58 17.49
C VAL A 265 42.93 1.16 17.02
N SER A 266 42.36 0.14 17.68
CA SER A 266 42.77 -1.26 17.50
C SER A 266 42.01 -1.99 16.39
N ASN A 267 40.74 -1.61 16.15
CA ASN A 267 39.74 -2.37 15.41
C ASN A 267 39.69 -3.84 15.88
N ALA A 268 39.64 -4.06 17.19
CA ALA A 268 39.71 -5.39 17.79
C ALA A 268 38.51 -6.27 17.40
N SER A 269 37.34 -5.67 17.21
CA SER A 269 36.14 -6.38 16.72
C SER A 269 36.21 -6.76 15.25
N GLY A 270 37.07 -6.11 14.46
CA GLY A 270 37.12 -6.25 13.01
C GLY A 270 35.93 -5.65 12.26
N MET A 271 35.02 -4.96 12.95
CA MET A 271 33.79 -4.42 12.36
C MET A 271 33.98 -3.03 11.72
N LEU A 272 35.07 -2.32 12.03
CA LEU A 272 35.38 -1.04 11.41
C LEU A 272 36.03 -1.23 10.04
N PRO A 273 35.81 -0.31 9.08
CA PRO A 273 36.42 -0.41 7.75
C PRO A 273 37.96 -0.33 7.79
N ARG A 274 38.51 0.35 8.79
CA ARG A 274 39.95 0.45 9.07
C ARG A 274 40.16 0.96 10.49
N ARG A 275 41.40 0.89 10.97
CA ARG A 275 41.83 1.59 12.19
C ARG A 275 41.80 3.11 11.98
N LEU A 276 41.28 3.84 12.95
CA LEU A 276 41.04 5.29 12.92
C LEU A 276 41.62 5.98 14.17
N PRO A 277 42.96 5.90 14.42
CA PRO A 277 43.56 6.47 15.61
C PRO A 277 43.42 8.00 15.71
N LYS A 278 43.43 8.71 14.57
CA LYS A 278 43.22 10.16 14.53
C LYS A 278 41.80 10.56 14.99
N LEU A 279 40.80 9.77 14.62
CA LEU A 279 39.43 9.99 15.07
C LEU A 279 39.32 9.73 16.58
N ALA A 280 39.98 8.69 17.09
CA ALA A 280 40.02 8.39 18.52
C ALA A 280 40.64 9.53 19.35
N SER A 281 41.71 10.16 18.84
CA SER A 281 42.37 11.29 19.53
C SER A 281 41.57 12.60 19.48
N GLU A 282 40.82 12.82 18.39
CA GLU A 282 39.99 14.01 18.20
C GLU A 282 38.57 13.84 18.78
N MET A 283 38.21 12.63 19.26
CA MET A 283 36.87 12.32 19.77
C MET A 283 36.56 13.10 21.06
N PRO A 284 35.56 14.00 21.05
CA PRO A 284 35.14 14.71 22.24
C PRO A 284 34.49 13.75 23.25
N ASP A 285 34.23 14.24 24.46
CA ASP A 285 33.43 13.50 25.44
C ASP A 285 31.95 13.53 25.01
N LEU A 286 31.59 12.57 24.17
CA LEU A 286 30.25 12.39 23.63
C LEU A 286 29.25 12.13 24.76
N PHE A 287 28.02 12.63 24.61
CA PHE A 287 26.91 12.39 25.53
C PHE A 287 27.08 12.91 26.98
N SER A 288 28.17 13.64 27.25
CA SER A 288 28.40 14.33 28.53
C SER A 288 27.71 15.70 28.61
N THR A 289 27.31 16.28 27.48
CA THR A 289 26.61 17.57 27.45
C THR A 289 25.10 17.39 27.70
N PRO A 290 24.42 18.40 28.30
CA PRO A 290 22.97 18.37 28.47
C PRO A 290 22.21 18.21 27.15
N ASP A 291 22.69 18.85 26.08
CA ASP A 291 22.04 18.80 24.77
C ASP A 291 22.17 17.42 24.12
N ALA A 292 23.35 16.79 24.19
CA ALA A 292 23.53 15.45 23.65
C ALA A 292 22.67 14.40 24.36
N ARG A 293 22.49 14.52 25.69
CA ARG A 293 21.55 13.68 26.44
C ARG A 293 20.10 13.93 26.04
N GLN A 294 19.73 15.18 25.79
CA GLN A 294 18.39 15.51 25.31
C GLN A 294 18.11 14.94 23.91
N VAL A 295 19.09 14.98 23.00
CA VAL A 295 18.97 14.37 21.67
C VAL A 295 18.80 12.84 21.80
N LEU A 296 19.61 12.19 22.64
CA LEU A 296 19.46 10.76 22.91
C LEU A 296 18.09 10.44 23.51
N HIS A 297 17.58 11.27 24.44
CA HIS A 297 16.24 11.12 25.01
C HIS A 297 15.15 11.17 23.93
N SER A 298 15.25 12.10 22.97
CA SER A 298 14.30 12.24 21.87
C SER A 298 14.23 11.00 20.96
N TYR A 299 15.34 10.28 20.75
CA TYR A 299 15.33 9.01 20.01
C TYR A 299 14.83 7.83 20.84
N VAL A 300 15.22 7.75 22.12
CA VAL A 300 14.85 6.61 22.99
C VAL A 300 13.38 6.65 23.39
N TRP A 301 12.87 7.83 23.70
CA TRP A 301 11.47 8.06 24.09
C TRP A 301 10.89 9.26 23.34
N PRO A 302 10.63 9.12 22.03
CA PRO A 302 9.99 10.19 21.28
C PRO A 302 8.60 10.52 21.83
N ILE A 303 8.18 11.76 21.59
CA ILE A 303 6.84 12.22 21.98
C ILE A 303 5.84 11.64 20.97
N THR A 304 5.07 10.66 21.43
CA THR A 304 4.04 9.94 20.67
C THR A 304 2.73 9.94 21.45
N SER A 305 1.66 9.50 20.82
CA SER A 305 0.39 9.28 21.49
C SER A 305 0.52 8.26 22.62
N SER A 306 -0.39 8.38 23.59
CA SER A 306 -0.40 7.58 24.79
C SER A 306 -1.24 6.31 24.62
N THR A 307 -1.14 5.37 25.56
CA THR A 307 -2.04 4.21 25.61
C THR A 307 -3.51 4.60 25.76
N ALA A 308 -3.81 5.78 26.32
CA ALA A 308 -5.17 6.30 26.40
C ALA A 308 -5.71 6.75 25.02
N ASP A 309 -4.84 7.19 24.12
CA ASP A 309 -5.22 7.59 22.77
C ASP A 309 -5.44 6.39 21.83
N ARG A 310 -4.93 5.22 22.20
CA ARG A 310 -5.05 3.97 21.41
C ARG A 310 -6.49 3.70 20.99
N ALA A 311 -7.45 3.78 21.91
CA ALA A 311 -8.87 3.53 21.60
C ALA A 311 -9.44 4.55 20.58
N ARG A 312 -8.95 5.80 20.61
CA ARG A 312 -9.34 6.84 19.66
C ARG A 312 -8.79 6.53 18.27
N VAL A 313 -7.52 6.13 18.21
CA VAL A 313 -6.87 5.72 16.96
C VAL A 313 -7.57 4.48 16.37
N GLU A 314 -7.87 3.47 17.19
CA GLU A 314 -8.63 2.28 16.77
C GLU A 314 -10.01 2.65 16.21
N THR A 315 -10.69 3.62 16.83
CA THR A 315 -11.98 4.12 16.33
C THR A 315 -11.84 4.77 14.96
N VAL A 316 -10.78 5.57 14.76
CA VAL A 316 -10.49 6.22 13.47
C VAL A 316 -10.14 5.18 12.39
N LEU A 317 -9.37 4.14 12.73
CA LEU A 317 -8.98 3.05 11.83
C LEU A 317 -10.13 2.08 11.50
N ALA A 318 -11.12 1.96 12.40
CA ALA A 318 -12.30 1.12 12.17
C ALA A 318 -13.26 1.70 11.11
N ALA A 319 -13.15 3.00 10.80
CA ALA A 319 -13.96 3.63 9.78
C ALA A 319 -13.58 3.10 8.39
N VAL A 320 -14.52 2.43 7.72
CA VAL A 320 -14.31 1.99 6.34
C VAL A 320 -14.41 3.19 5.39
N PRO A 321 -13.39 3.46 4.56
CA PRO A 321 -13.41 4.60 3.66
C PRO A 321 -14.54 4.52 2.63
N ARG A 322 -15.54 5.40 2.77
CA ARG A 322 -16.64 5.59 1.83
C ARG A 322 -16.51 6.92 1.10
N ALA A 323 -15.68 6.94 0.07
CA ALA A 323 -15.40 8.13 -0.71
C ALA A 323 -16.69 8.85 -1.15
N GLN A 324 -16.81 10.12 -0.78
CA GLN A 324 -17.99 10.94 -1.01
C GLN A 324 -17.88 11.63 -2.38
N LEU A 325 -18.37 10.96 -3.43
CA LEU A 325 -18.33 11.47 -4.80
C LEU A 325 -18.77 12.94 -4.94
N PRO A 326 -19.88 13.40 -4.30
CA PRO A 326 -20.27 14.81 -4.33
C PRO A 326 -19.21 15.76 -3.75
N ALA A 327 -18.61 15.41 -2.62
CA ALA A 327 -17.59 16.23 -1.96
C ALA A 327 -16.30 16.27 -2.80
N ILE A 328 -15.89 15.13 -3.36
CA ILE A 328 -14.72 15.03 -4.22
C ILE A 328 -14.92 15.84 -5.51
N ALA A 329 -16.11 15.78 -6.12
CA ALA A 329 -16.45 16.57 -7.31
C ALA A 329 -16.38 18.09 -7.03
N LYS A 330 -16.97 18.54 -5.92
CA LYS A 330 -16.89 19.94 -5.47
C LYS A 330 -15.45 20.37 -5.20
N PHE A 331 -14.66 19.53 -4.54
CA PHE A 331 -13.24 19.79 -4.30
C PHE A 331 -12.46 19.96 -5.61
N ALA A 332 -12.65 19.06 -6.57
CA ALA A 332 -11.99 19.11 -7.88
C ALA A 332 -12.37 20.37 -8.67
N MET A 333 -13.64 20.79 -8.61
CA MET A 333 -14.11 22.03 -9.23
C MET A 333 -13.40 23.26 -8.63
N THR A 334 -13.36 23.36 -7.30
CA THR A 334 -12.77 24.50 -6.58
C THR A 334 -11.25 24.57 -6.74
N HIS A 335 -10.56 23.44 -6.58
CA HIS A 335 -9.10 23.42 -6.48
C HIS A 335 -8.38 23.11 -7.80
N PHE A 336 -8.99 22.34 -8.71
CA PHE A 336 -8.37 21.97 -9.99
C PHE A 336 -8.98 22.70 -11.18
N GLN A 337 -10.08 23.45 -10.99
CA GLN A 337 -10.80 24.18 -12.04
C GLN A 337 -11.24 23.29 -13.20
N TRP A 338 -11.62 22.04 -12.90
CA TRP A 338 -12.18 21.16 -13.91
C TRP A 338 -13.63 21.57 -14.21
N ALA A 339 -14.00 21.59 -15.50
CA ALA A 339 -15.38 21.82 -15.93
C ALA A 339 -16.29 20.68 -15.45
N ARG A 340 -17.59 20.98 -15.26
CA ARG A 340 -18.56 20.03 -14.68
C ARG A 340 -18.65 18.72 -15.49
N ASP A 341 -18.74 18.80 -16.80
CA ASP A 341 -18.80 17.61 -17.68
C ASP A 341 -17.48 16.81 -17.67
N ALA A 342 -16.35 17.53 -17.63
CA ALA A 342 -15.04 16.91 -17.55
C ALA A 342 -14.83 16.18 -16.21
N ILE A 343 -15.43 16.67 -15.11
CA ILE A 343 -15.40 15.99 -13.81
C ILE A 343 -16.08 14.63 -13.91
N ALA A 344 -17.30 14.56 -14.47
CA ALA A 344 -18.04 13.31 -14.58
C ALA A 344 -17.22 12.23 -15.32
N GLN A 345 -16.68 12.58 -16.49
CA GLN A 345 -15.85 11.66 -17.30
C GLN A 345 -14.54 11.25 -16.59
N ARG A 346 -13.90 12.20 -15.88
CA ARG A 346 -12.67 11.92 -15.13
C ARG A 346 -12.93 11.00 -13.94
N MET A 347 -14.00 11.22 -13.19
CA MET A 347 -14.36 10.38 -12.05
C MET A 347 -14.66 8.94 -12.48
N GLU A 348 -15.31 8.74 -13.63
CA GLU A 348 -15.56 7.42 -14.20
C GLU A 348 -14.26 6.64 -14.45
N ARG A 349 -13.25 7.31 -15.02
CA ARG A 349 -11.95 6.70 -15.31
C ARG A 349 -11.09 6.47 -14.06
N ILE A 350 -11.12 7.41 -13.12
CA ILE A 350 -10.14 7.49 -12.02
C ILE A 350 -10.66 6.84 -10.74
N LEU A 351 -11.93 7.08 -10.37
CA LEU A 351 -12.46 6.70 -9.06
C LEU A 351 -13.34 5.45 -9.11
N TYR A 352 -14.14 5.25 -10.16
CA TYR A 352 -15.14 4.18 -10.16
C TYR A 352 -14.54 2.78 -10.00
N PRO A 353 -13.39 2.43 -10.61
CA PRO A 353 -12.75 1.14 -10.34
C PRO A 353 -12.39 0.97 -8.86
N GLY A 354 -11.90 2.03 -8.20
CA GLY A 354 -11.57 2.01 -6.78
C GLY A 354 -12.82 1.91 -5.89
N LEU A 355 -13.88 2.65 -6.21
CA LEU A 355 -15.16 2.55 -5.50
C LEU A 355 -15.75 1.15 -5.58
N LEU A 356 -15.69 0.52 -6.75
CA LEU A 356 -16.12 -0.86 -6.93
C LEU A 356 -15.30 -1.81 -6.03
N VAL A 357 -13.98 -1.64 -5.97
CA VAL A 357 -13.11 -2.41 -5.06
C VAL A 357 -13.55 -2.23 -3.60
N ARG A 358 -13.83 -1.00 -3.15
CA ARG A 358 -14.26 -0.71 -1.78
C ARG A 358 -15.63 -1.29 -1.44
N GLU A 359 -16.58 -1.23 -2.37
CA GLU A 359 -17.90 -1.83 -2.16
C GLU A 359 -17.82 -3.36 -2.08
N LEU A 360 -16.99 -3.99 -2.92
CA LEU A 360 -16.76 -5.43 -2.83
C LEU A 360 -16.06 -5.79 -1.52
N GLN A 361 -15.09 -4.98 -1.07
CA GLN A 361 -14.49 -5.16 0.26
C GLN A 361 -15.55 -5.08 1.36
N GLU A 362 -16.34 -4.01 1.40
CA GLU A 362 -17.45 -3.84 2.36
C GLU A 362 -18.43 -5.02 2.37
N ALA A 363 -18.86 -5.47 1.20
CA ALA A 363 -19.75 -6.62 1.07
C ALA A 363 -19.12 -7.91 1.60
N ALA A 364 -17.79 -8.06 1.52
CA ALA A 364 -17.09 -9.17 2.16
C ALA A 364 -17.16 -9.09 3.70
N TYR A 365 -17.07 -7.90 4.31
CA TYR A 365 -17.12 -7.73 5.77
C TYR A 365 -18.52 -7.85 6.36
N ALA A 366 -19.56 -7.52 5.59
CA ALA A 366 -20.93 -7.55 6.10
C ALA A 366 -21.28 -8.94 6.64
N PRO A 367 -21.76 -9.08 7.90
CA PRO A 367 -22.23 -10.36 8.40
C PRO A 367 -23.35 -10.84 7.49
N ALA A 368 -23.27 -12.10 7.06
CA ALA A 368 -24.26 -12.71 6.19
C ALA A 368 -25.64 -12.57 6.85
N THR A 369 -26.45 -11.64 6.36
CA THR A 369 -27.84 -11.52 6.80
C THR A 369 -28.53 -12.82 6.38
N PRO A 370 -29.22 -13.54 7.29
CA PRO A 370 -29.88 -14.78 6.93
C PRO A 370 -30.83 -14.50 5.76
N GLN A 371 -30.54 -15.15 4.62
CA GLN A 371 -31.39 -15.07 3.44
C GLN A 371 -32.76 -15.63 3.82
N ALA A 372 -33.76 -14.77 3.93
CA ALA A 372 -35.14 -15.21 4.02
C ALA A 372 -35.48 -15.97 2.74
N SER A 373 -35.67 -17.28 2.89
CA SER A 373 -36.04 -18.22 1.84
C SER A 373 -37.26 -17.71 1.05
N PRO A 374 -37.27 -17.75 -0.29
CA PRO A 374 -38.47 -17.48 -1.04
C PRO A 374 -39.43 -18.67 -0.90
N GLN A 375 -40.37 -18.61 0.05
CA GLN A 375 -41.52 -19.50 0.05
C GLN A 375 -42.53 -18.99 -0.98
N THR A 376 -42.36 -19.40 -2.24
CA THR A 376 -43.41 -19.31 -3.25
C THR A 376 -44.16 -20.63 -3.32
N THR A 377 -45.36 -20.69 -2.73
CA THR A 377 -46.40 -21.63 -3.17
C THR A 377 -47.41 -20.87 -4.05
N PRO A 378 -47.77 -21.36 -5.24
CA PRO A 378 -48.75 -20.69 -6.07
C PRO A 378 -50.16 -21.00 -5.54
N ARG A 379 -50.89 -19.99 -5.05
CA ARG A 379 -52.33 -20.11 -4.77
C ARG A 379 -53.14 -19.31 -5.80
N LYS A 380 -54.09 -20.02 -6.42
CA LYS A 380 -55.01 -19.55 -7.45
C LYS A 380 -55.96 -18.47 -6.92
N ASN A 381 -56.25 -17.53 -7.81
CA ASN A 381 -57.29 -16.50 -7.79
C ASN A 381 -58.49 -16.74 -6.87
N LYS A 382 -58.73 -15.81 -5.93
CA LYS A 382 -60.06 -15.34 -5.50
C LYS A 382 -59.93 -13.88 -5.02
N GLN A 383 -61.03 -13.13 -5.15
CA GLN A 383 -61.14 -11.67 -5.02
C GLN A 383 -60.41 -11.11 -3.78
N ARG A 384 -59.62 -10.05 -4.01
CA ARG A 384 -58.71 -9.43 -3.03
C ARG A 384 -59.47 -8.49 -2.09
N SER A 385 -59.25 -8.60 -0.78
CA SER A 385 -59.77 -7.66 0.22
C SER A 385 -58.86 -6.42 0.33
N PRO A 386 -59.36 -5.28 0.86
CA PRO A 386 -58.56 -4.07 1.07
C PRO A 386 -57.32 -4.31 1.96
N VAL A 387 -57.41 -5.26 2.90
CA VAL A 387 -56.31 -5.63 3.81
C VAL A 387 -55.18 -6.35 3.06
N THR A 388 -55.50 -7.14 2.04
CA THR A 388 -54.49 -7.74 1.15
C THR A 388 -53.77 -6.70 0.28
N GLN A 389 -54.42 -5.58 -0.07
CA GLN A 389 -53.76 -4.50 -0.82
C GLN A 389 -52.79 -3.69 0.06
N ILE A 390 -53.11 -3.50 1.33
CA ILE A 390 -52.24 -2.82 2.30
C ILE A 390 -51.01 -3.69 2.62
N THR A 391 -51.20 -5.00 2.80
CA THR A 391 -50.07 -5.93 3.01
C THR A 391 -49.20 -6.07 1.77
N ASP A 392 -49.76 -6.06 0.56
CA ASP A 392 -48.99 -5.98 -0.69
C ASP A 392 -48.29 -4.62 -0.85
N PHE A 393 -48.88 -3.52 -0.39
CA PHE A 393 -48.23 -2.20 -0.38
C PHE A 393 -47.02 -2.19 0.53
N PHE A 394 -47.13 -2.70 1.77
CA PHE A 394 -45.98 -2.82 2.69
C PHE A 394 -44.97 -3.87 2.24
N ALA A 395 -45.39 -4.95 1.56
CA ALA A 395 -44.50 -5.92 0.94
C ALA A 395 -43.77 -5.34 -0.29
N SER A 396 -44.42 -4.49 -1.09
CA SER A 396 -43.81 -3.75 -2.20
C SER A 396 -42.89 -2.63 -1.72
N ALA A 397 -43.23 -1.96 -0.63
CA ALA A 397 -42.39 -0.98 0.05
C ALA A 397 -41.17 -1.66 0.70
N SER A 398 -41.34 -2.88 1.22
CA SER A 398 -40.24 -3.75 1.66
C SER A 398 -39.43 -4.32 0.49
N ALA A 399 -40.04 -4.56 -0.68
CA ALA A 399 -39.32 -4.87 -1.91
C ALA A 399 -38.50 -3.67 -2.44
N HIS A 400 -38.90 -2.44 -2.10
CA HIS A 400 -38.16 -1.20 -2.28
C HIS A 400 -37.32 -0.83 -1.05
N SER A 401 -37.15 -1.73 -0.09
CA SER A 401 -36.26 -1.50 1.05
C SER A 401 -34.83 -1.27 0.53
N PRO A 402 -34.11 -0.23 0.98
CA PRO A 402 -32.73 0.03 0.59
C PRO A 402 -31.79 -1.16 0.87
N GLU A 403 -32.19 -2.09 1.73
CA GLU A 403 -31.47 -3.34 2.01
C GLU A 403 -31.51 -4.35 0.85
N ARG A 404 -32.58 -4.40 0.05
CA ARG A 404 -32.66 -5.32 -1.11
C ARG A 404 -31.94 -4.77 -2.33
N ALA A 405 -31.87 -3.44 -2.47
CA ALA A 405 -31.06 -2.77 -3.48
C ALA A 405 -29.54 -2.96 -3.25
N ARG A 406 -29.11 -3.17 -2.00
CA ARG A 406 -27.72 -3.51 -1.64
C ARG A 406 -27.25 -4.87 -2.17
N ASN A 407 -28.16 -5.77 -2.54
CA ASN A 407 -27.86 -7.18 -2.86
C ASN A 407 -27.90 -7.55 -4.35
N ARG A 408 -27.92 -6.57 -5.26
CA ARG A 408 -27.70 -6.84 -6.69
C ARG A 408 -26.22 -6.67 -7.00
N SER A 409 -25.58 -7.73 -7.49
CA SER A 409 -24.23 -7.63 -8.05
C SER A 409 -24.19 -6.50 -9.07
N ARG A 410 -23.28 -5.54 -8.89
CA ARG A 410 -23.04 -4.46 -9.87
C ARG A 410 -22.28 -4.97 -11.08
N ILE A 411 -21.70 -6.15 -10.97
CA ILE A 411 -20.92 -6.78 -12.02
C ILE A 411 -21.87 -7.46 -12.99
N VAL A 412 -21.81 -7.01 -14.24
CA VAL A 412 -22.64 -7.52 -15.33
C VAL A 412 -22.02 -8.78 -15.93
N GLN A 413 -20.71 -8.77 -16.21
CA GLN A 413 -20.05 -9.86 -16.95
C GLN A 413 -18.53 -9.88 -16.75
N VAL A 414 -17.93 -11.09 -16.83
CA VAL A 414 -16.47 -11.32 -16.92
C VAL A 414 -16.07 -11.57 -18.38
N HIS A 415 -15.04 -10.89 -18.86
CA HIS A 415 -14.64 -10.87 -20.28
C HIS A 415 -13.29 -11.55 -20.56
N ALA A 416 -12.30 -11.32 -19.69
CA ALA A 416 -10.91 -11.76 -19.89
C ALA A 416 -10.23 -12.04 -18.55
N GLU A 417 -9.12 -12.77 -18.58
CA GLU A 417 -8.23 -12.99 -17.45
C GLU A 417 -6.79 -12.65 -17.83
N ARG A 418 -5.98 -12.20 -16.86
CA ARG A 418 -4.53 -12.02 -17.01
C ARG A 418 -3.81 -12.48 -15.75
N ALA A 419 -2.56 -12.91 -15.91
CA ALA A 419 -1.70 -13.18 -14.77
C ALA A 419 -1.31 -11.86 -14.08
N ALA A 420 -1.35 -11.86 -12.75
CA ALA A 420 -0.83 -10.80 -11.89
C ALA A 420 0.18 -11.41 -10.90
N ALA A 421 1.09 -10.61 -10.34
CA ALA A 421 2.09 -11.10 -9.39
C ALA A 421 1.45 -11.75 -8.15
N TYR A 422 0.30 -11.25 -7.72
CA TYR A 422 -0.55 -11.84 -6.69
C TYR A 422 -1.62 -12.81 -7.22
N GLY A 423 -1.51 -13.37 -8.44
CA GLY A 423 -2.42 -14.41 -8.93
C GLY A 423 -3.08 -14.10 -10.27
N THR A 424 -4.40 -13.86 -10.28
CA THR A 424 -5.18 -13.65 -11.51
C THR A 424 -6.08 -12.44 -11.38
N ASP A 425 -6.03 -11.57 -12.38
CA ASP A 425 -6.98 -10.47 -12.56
C ASP A 425 -8.02 -10.85 -13.59
N LEU A 426 -9.27 -10.49 -13.32
CA LEU A 426 -10.40 -10.65 -14.23
C LEU A 426 -10.85 -9.29 -14.74
N ARG A 427 -11.07 -9.19 -16.06
CA ARG A 427 -11.67 -8.02 -16.69
C ARG A 427 -13.17 -8.12 -16.57
N VAL A 428 -13.76 -7.27 -15.74
CA VAL A 428 -15.20 -7.24 -15.46
C VAL A 428 -15.85 -6.00 -16.05
N SER A 429 -17.11 -6.11 -16.45
CA SER A 429 -17.97 -4.96 -16.74
C SER A 429 -18.95 -4.72 -15.61
N TYR A 430 -19.17 -3.46 -15.23
CA TYR A 430 -20.05 -3.08 -14.13
C TYR A 430 -20.91 -1.87 -14.48
N ASP A 431 -22.05 -1.75 -13.79
CA ASP A 431 -22.98 -0.63 -13.93
C ASP A 431 -22.47 0.61 -13.16
N THR A 432 -22.42 1.75 -13.86
CA THR A 432 -21.95 3.03 -13.31
C THR A 432 -23.06 3.97 -12.88
N GLN A 433 -24.32 3.67 -13.22
CA GLN A 433 -25.49 4.50 -12.91
C GLN A 433 -25.53 5.00 -11.45
N PRO A 434 -25.26 4.17 -10.42
CA PRO A 434 -25.34 4.62 -9.03
C PRO A 434 -24.29 5.68 -8.66
N TYR A 435 -23.13 5.66 -9.32
CA TYR A 435 -22.06 6.64 -9.10
C TYR A 435 -22.33 7.91 -9.90
N LEU A 436 -22.73 7.77 -11.16
CA LEU A 436 -23.01 8.89 -12.05
C LEU A 436 -24.16 9.74 -11.53
N GLY A 437 -25.25 9.12 -11.08
CA GLY A 437 -26.40 9.82 -10.50
C GLY A 437 -26.08 10.59 -9.22
N GLN A 438 -25.02 10.24 -8.48
CA GLN A 438 -24.55 11.06 -7.35
C GLN A 438 -23.83 12.32 -7.82
N ILE A 439 -23.03 12.21 -8.88
CA ILE A 439 -22.27 13.33 -9.45
C ILE A 439 -23.20 14.30 -10.19
N GLN A 440 -24.12 13.79 -11.01
CA GLN A 440 -25.10 14.62 -11.74
C GLN A 440 -25.92 15.47 -10.78
N ARG A 441 -26.45 14.86 -9.71
CA ARG A 441 -27.17 15.59 -8.64
C ARG A 441 -26.29 16.61 -7.92
N ALA A 442 -25.01 16.31 -7.71
CA ALA A 442 -24.11 17.21 -7.00
C ALA A 442 -23.63 18.40 -7.85
N LEU A 443 -23.57 18.24 -9.17
CA LEU A 443 -23.06 19.23 -10.13
C LEU A 443 -24.18 19.89 -10.96
N GLU A 444 -25.43 19.53 -10.73
CA GLU A 444 -26.61 20.00 -11.47
C GLU A 444 -26.46 19.75 -12.98
N LEU A 445 -26.00 18.55 -13.34
CA LEU A 445 -25.90 18.11 -14.74
C LEU A 445 -27.22 17.46 -15.19
N GLU A 446 -27.48 17.49 -16.49
CA GLU A 446 -28.61 16.77 -17.08
C GLU A 446 -28.50 15.27 -16.81
N GLU A 447 -29.65 14.63 -16.53
CA GLU A 447 -29.72 13.18 -16.33
C GLU A 447 -29.36 12.48 -17.64
N SER A 448 -28.30 11.67 -17.58
CA SER A 448 -27.85 10.81 -18.67
C SER A 448 -27.71 9.38 -18.18
N ASP A 449 -27.97 8.43 -19.08
CA ASP A 449 -27.82 7.02 -18.78
C ASP A 449 -26.33 6.67 -18.57
N GLY A 450 -26.02 6.16 -17.39
CA GLY A 450 -24.76 5.53 -17.04
C GLY A 450 -24.34 4.44 -18.02
N SER A 451 -23.04 4.42 -18.28
CA SER A 451 -22.36 3.50 -19.18
C SER A 451 -22.00 2.19 -18.49
N VAL A 452 -21.82 1.13 -19.27
CA VAL A 452 -21.18 -0.10 -18.78
C VAL A 452 -19.68 0.03 -19.00
N VAL A 453 -18.93 0.17 -17.90
CA VAL A 453 -17.47 0.35 -17.92
C VAL A 453 -16.76 -0.95 -17.60
N ARG A 454 -15.53 -1.09 -18.08
CA ARG A 454 -14.68 -2.26 -17.82
C ARG A 454 -13.50 -1.92 -16.91
N ALA A 455 -13.27 -2.73 -15.89
CA ALA A 455 -12.11 -2.64 -15.01
C ALA A 455 -11.44 -4.01 -14.83
N TRP A 456 -10.16 -4.01 -14.49
CA TRP A 456 -9.45 -5.20 -14.02
C TRP A 456 -9.60 -5.29 -12.50
N LEU A 457 -10.10 -6.43 -12.03
CA LEU A 457 -10.25 -6.72 -10.60
C LEU A 457 -9.59 -8.04 -10.26
N PRO A 458 -8.98 -8.17 -9.07
CA PRO A 458 -8.42 -9.43 -8.62
C PRO A 458 -9.49 -10.51 -8.42
N GLU A 459 -9.21 -11.71 -8.91
CA GLU A 459 -10.12 -12.86 -8.77
C GLU A 459 -10.39 -13.16 -7.29
N CYS A 460 -9.39 -13.02 -6.41
CA CYS A 460 -9.56 -13.23 -4.98
C CYS A 460 -10.61 -12.32 -4.34
N LEU A 461 -10.79 -11.09 -4.85
CA LEU A 461 -11.82 -10.18 -4.37
C LEU A 461 -13.22 -10.67 -4.75
N LEU A 462 -13.36 -11.19 -5.97
CA LEU A 462 -14.63 -11.70 -6.52
C LEU A 462 -15.05 -13.04 -5.91
N LEU A 463 -14.09 -13.91 -5.59
CA LEU A 463 -14.36 -15.21 -4.97
C LEU A 463 -14.83 -15.09 -3.52
N VAL A 464 -14.39 -14.05 -2.80
CA VAL A 464 -14.84 -13.79 -1.42
C VAL A 464 -16.30 -13.28 -1.38
N GLN A 465 -16.81 -12.77 -2.50
CA GLN A 465 -18.19 -12.29 -2.59
C GLN A 465 -19.22 -13.42 -2.57
N GLY A 466 -20.47 -13.04 -2.38
CA GLY A 466 -21.64 -13.92 -2.37
C GLY A 466 -21.82 -14.76 -3.64
N PRO A 467 -22.91 -15.55 -3.70
CA PRO A 467 -23.07 -16.60 -4.71
C PRO A 467 -23.17 -16.08 -6.16
N GLN A 468 -23.48 -14.81 -6.39
CA GLN A 468 -23.67 -14.23 -7.74
C GLN A 468 -22.34 -14.02 -8.46
N GLU A 469 -21.37 -13.35 -7.82
CA GLU A 469 -20.04 -13.10 -8.39
C GLU A 469 -19.28 -14.41 -8.60
N GLN A 470 -19.38 -15.33 -7.64
CA GLN A 470 -18.81 -16.67 -7.79
C GLN A 470 -19.41 -17.42 -9.00
N ALA A 471 -20.72 -17.26 -9.25
CA ALA A 471 -21.37 -17.85 -10.41
C ALA A 471 -20.85 -17.24 -11.73
N LEU A 472 -20.62 -15.92 -11.77
CA LEU A 472 -20.04 -15.26 -12.95
C LEU A 472 -18.63 -15.77 -13.26
N VAL A 473 -17.78 -15.91 -12.24
CA VAL A 473 -16.42 -16.46 -12.40
C VAL A 473 -16.48 -17.92 -12.88
N ARG A 474 -17.34 -18.75 -12.27
CA ARG A 474 -17.52 -20.16 -12.70
C ARG A 474 -18.05 -20.27 -14.13
N ALA A 475 -19.02 -19.45 -14.51
CA ALA A 475 -19.57 -19.43 -15.86
C ALA A 475 -18.50 -19.05 -16.90
N TYR A 476 -17.67 -18.05 -16.59
CA TYR A 476 -16.53 -17.68 -17.42
C TYR A 476 -15.53 -18.82 -17.59
N ARG A 477 -15.11 -19.47 -16.49
CA ARG A 477 -14.18 -20.62 -16.55
C ARG A 477 -14.73 -21.78 -17.37
N GLN A 478 -16.01 -22.10 -17.22
CA GLN A 478 -16.69 -23.12 -18.04
C GLN A 478 -16.70 -22.74 -19.53
N GLN A 479 -16.92 -21.46 -19.85
CA GLN A 479 -16.86 -20.97 -21.23
C GLN A 479 -15.44 -21.13 -21.82
N GLN A 480 -14.40 -20.83 -21.06
CA GLN A 480 -13.00 -21.00 -21.50
C GLN A 480 -12.65 -22.49 -21.69
N GLN A 481 -13.07 -23.36 -20.78
CA GLN A 481 -12.90 -24.81 -20.93
C GLN A 481 -13.60 -25.35 -22.18
N ARG A 482 -14.84 -24.90 -22.46
CA ARG A 482 -15.57 -25.25 -23.68
C ARG A 482 -14.86 -24.75 -24.94
N LYS A 483 -14.25 -23.55 -24.92
CA LYS A 483 -13.45 -23.03 -26.04
C LYS A 483 -12.16 -23.83 -26.24
N ALA A 484 -11.50 -24.25 -25.16
CA ALA A 484 -10.31 -25.10 -25.22
C ALA A 484 -10.63 -26.50 -25.77
N LEU A 485 -11.74 -27.10 -25.36
CA LEU A 485 -12.22 -28.40 -25.85
C LEU A 485 -12.81 -28.32 -27.27
N GLY A 486 -13.41 -27.18 -27.63
CA GLY A 486 -14.09 -26.96 -28.91
C GLY A 486 -13.23 -26.33 -30.02
N SER A 487 -11.94 -26.11 -29.80
CA SER A 487 -11.02 -25.61 -30.83
C SER A 487 -10.21 -26.75 -31.46
N PRO A 488 -10.66 -27.34 -32.59
CA PRO A 488 -9.78 -28.19 -33.38
C PRO A 488 -8.67 -27.29 -33.92
N SER A 489 -7.44 -27.61 -33.53
CA SER A 489 -6.22 -26.95 -33.98
C SER A 489 -6.28 -26.66 -35.48
N LYS A 490 -6.13 -25.39 -35.89
CA LYS A 490 -5.99 -24.99 -37.30
C LYS A 490 -4.81 -25.74 -38.00
N LYS A 491 -3.90 -26.39 -37.25
CA LYS A 491 -2.89 -27.31 -37.80
C LYS A 491 -3.45 -28.69 -38.20
N GLN A 492 -4.54 -29.18 -37.60
CA GLN A 492 -5.19 -30.44 -38.01
C GLN A 492 -6.06 -30.28 -39.26
N LYS A 493 -6.69 -29.12 -39.49
CA LYS A 493 -7.44 -28.87 -40.73
C LYS A 493 -6.54 -28.78 -41.98
N LYS A 494 -5.32 -28.21 -41.86
CA LYS A 494 -4.35 -28.21 -42.96
C LYS A 494 -3.70 -29.58 -43.20
N LYS A 495 -3.47 -30.41 -42.17
CA LYS A 495 -3.00 -31.80 -42.36
C LYS A 495 -4.10 -32.72 -42.91
N GLY A 496 -5.37 -32.51 -42.56
CA GLY A 496 -6.50 -33.25 -43.12
C GLY A 496 -6.80 -32.93 -44.58
N GLN A 497 -6.67 -31.65 -44.99
CA GLN A 497 -6.86 -31.25 -46.40
C GLN A 497 -5.67 -31.63 -47.28
N ALA A 498 -4.43 -31.68 -46.76
CA ALA A 498 -3.29 -32.20 -47.51
C ALA A 498 -3.35 -33.72 -47.71
N ARG A 499 -3.89 -34.48 -46.74
CA ARG A 499 -4.04 -35.94 -46.86
C ARG A 499 -5.15 -36.34 -47.86
N ALA A 500 -6.24 -35.57 -47.89
CA ALA A 500 -7.34 -35.79 -48.85
C ALA A 500 -6.95 -35.45 -50.31
N LEU A 501 -6.02 -34.52 -50.54
CA LEU A 501 -5.53 -34.21 -51.90
C LEU A 501 -4.55 -35.28 -52.43
N ILE A 502 -3.77 -35.90 -51.54
CA ILE A 502 -2.81 -36.95 -51.91
C ILE A 502 -3.51 -38.29 -52.16
N GLU A 503 -4.57 -38.63 -51.40
CA GLU A 503 -5.35 -39.85 -51.66
C GLU A 503 -6.20 -39.79 -52.95
N HIS A 504 -6.61 -38.60 -53.38
CA HIS A 504 -7.35 -38.44 -54.65
C HIS A 504 -6.44 -38.41 -55.88
N GLN A 505 -5.15 -38.04 -55.74
CA GLN A 505 -4.16 -38.16 -56.82
C GLN A 505 -3.56 -39.56 -56.95
N PHE A 506 -3.46 -40.36 -55.88
CA PHE A 506 -2.95 -41.74 -55.97
C PHE A 506 -3.97 -42.75 -56.54
N ARG A 507 -5.28 -42.46 -56.48
CA ARG A 507 -6.31 -43.31 -57.11
C ARG A 507 -6.46 -43.12 -58.63
N PHE A 508 -5.85 -42.10 -59.22
CA PHE A 508 -5.94 -41.82 -60.67
C PHE A 508 -4.72 -42.29 -61.48
N VAL A 509 -3.64 -42.71 -60.83
CA VAL A 509 -2.40 -43.18 -61.51
C VAL A 509 -2.28 -44.71 -61.53
N PHE A 510 -3.11 -45.45 -60.79
CA PHE A 510 -3.03 -46.92 -60.70
C PHE A 510 -3.94 -47.70 -61.67
N LEU A 511 -4.51 -47.06 -62.69
CA LEU A 511 -5.36 -47.69 -63.71
C LEU A 511 -4.86 -47.54 -65.17
N SER A 512 -3.63 -47.07 -65.38
CA SER A 512 -3.06 -46.93 -66.74
C SER A 512 -1.57 -47.28 -66.81
N GLY A 513 -1.18 -48.46 -66.32
CA GLY A 513 0.23 -48.86 -66.31
C GLY A 513 0.50 -50.32 -65.94
N CYS A 514 -0.24 -51.27 -66.53
CA CYS A 514 0.07 -52.70 -66.38
C CYS A 514 -0.25 -53.44 -67.68
N LEU A 515 0.53 -53.14 -68.74
CA LEU A 515 0.59 -53.95 -69.95
C LEU A 515 1.89 -53.66 -70.72
N GLN A 516 3.03 -54.02 -70.13
CA GLN A 516 4.24 -54.35 -70.90
C GLN A 516 5.26 -55.09 -70.01
N LYS A 517 5.45 -56.38 -70.31
CA LYS A 517 6.72 -57.16 -70.38
C LYS A 517 7.79 -56.79 -69.33
N GLY A 518 8.22 -57.63 -68.38
CA GLY A 518 8.63 -59.02 -68.47
C GLY A 518 10.00 -59.17 -67.76
N CYS A 519 10.28 -60.35 -67.20
CA CYS A 519 11.56 -60.82 -66.61
C CYS A 519 11.83 -60.64 -65.09
N LEU A 520 11.58 -61.73 -64.36
CA LEU A 520 12.52 -62.54 -63.55
C LEU A 520 13.47 -61.87 -62.53
N GLY A 521 13.35 -62.31 -61.26
CA GLY A 521 14.48 -62.38 -60.32
C GLY A 521 14.14 -62.02 -58.87
N PRO A 522 14.23 -62.96 -57.89
CA PRO A 522 13.99 -62.68 -56.48
C PRO A 522 15.30 -62.44 -55.73
N LEU A 523 15.31 -61.56 -54.71
CA LEU A 523 15.84 -61.77 -53.35
C LEU A 523 16.18 -60.46 -52.61
N CYS A 524 16.02 -60.55 -51.29
CA CYS A 524 16.77 -59.89 -50.21
C CYS A 524 16.38 -58.47 -49.74
N LEU A 525 15.75 -58.48 -48.54
CA LEU A 525 16.25 -57.86 -47.30
C LEU A 525 16.73 -56.39 -47.34
N LEU A 526 15.88 -55.48 -46.86
CA LEU A 526 16.02 -54.77 -45.57
C LEU A 526 14.78 -53.94 -45.26
#